data_AF-R6GW43-F1
#
_entry.id   AF-R6GW43-F1
#
_cell.length_a   1.000
_cell.length_b   1.000
_cell.length_c   1.000
_cell.angle_alpha   90.00
_cell.angle_beta   90.00
_cell.angle_gamma   90.00
#
_symmetry.space_group_name_H-M   'P 1'
#
loop_
_entity.id
_entity.type
_entity.pdbx_description
1 polymer ?
#
loop_
_entity_poly.entity_id
_entity_poly.type
_entity_poly.pdbx_seq_one_letter_code
_entity_poly.pdbx_strand_id
1 'polypeptide(L)'
;MEDALNATRAAVEEGIVAGGGTAYVNAIPAVEKLVAELTGDEKTGAQIIAKVLQAPVRQIAENAGVDGSVVFEKIQSSGKVGYGYNAYTEEFVDMIPAGIVDPTKVTRSALENAASIGACVLTTESLVVDKPDPAADAAANAAAAAQGGMY
;
A
#
# COMPACT_ATOMS: atom_id res chain seq x y z
N MET A 1 20.63 -0.75 4.97
CA MET A 1 20.84 -1.13 6.38
C MET A 1 19.82 -0.47 7.30
N GLU A 2 19.50 0.81 7.09
CA GLU A 2 18.51 1.55 7.88
C GLU A 2 17.09 0.97 7.79
N ASP A 3 16.64 0.58 6.59
CA ASP A 3 15.31 -0.04 6.39
C ASP A 3 15.11 -1.34 7.18
N ALA A 4 16.13 -2.20 7.22
CA ALA A 4 16.08 -3.45 7.97
C ALA A 4 16.02 -3.21 9.49
N LEU A 5 16.72 -2.20 10.00
CA LEU A 5 16.66 -1.82 11.41
C LEU A 5 15.28 -1.26 11.77
N ASN A 6 14.70 -0.43 10.91
CA ASN A 6 13.37 0.13 11.12
C ASN A 6 12.27 -0.93 11.02
N ALA A 7 12.38 -1.87 10.08
CA ALA A 7 11.45 -2.99 9.93
C ALA A 7 11.46 -3.90 11.17
N THR A 8 12.64 -4.24 11.70
CA THR A 8 12.76 -5.07 12.92
C THR A 8 12.20 -4.36 14.14
N ARG A 9 12.43 -3.05 14.30
CA ARG A 9 11.80 -2.26 15.38
C ARG A 9 10.27 -2.27 15.26
N ALA A 10 9.73 -2.00 14.07
CA ALA A 10 8.29 -2.00 13.83
C ALA A 10 7.66 -3.38 14.07
N ALA A 11 8.37 -4.46 13.73
CA ALA A 11 7.92 -5.83 13.96
C ALA A 11 7.89 -6.19 15.46
N VAL A 12 8.81 -5.64 16.27
CA VAL A 12 8.79 -5.83 17.73
C VAL A 12 7.63 -5.06 18.38
N GLU A 13 7.29 -3.88 17.86
CA GLU A 13 6.22 -3.03 18.41
C GLU A 13 4.81 -3.58 18.17
N GLU A 14 4.48 -3.95 16.92
CA GLU A 14 3.12 -4.32 16.50
C GLU A 14 3.01 -5.76 15.94
N GLY A 15 4.10 -6.53 15.97
CA GLY A 15 4.15 -7.89 15.42
C GLY A 15 4.35 -7.92 13.90
N ILE A 16 4.14 -9.11 13.33
CA ILE A 16 4.30 -9.40 11.90
C ILE A 16 3.03 -10.01 11.32
N VAL A 17 2.85 -9.81 10.01
CA VAL A 17 1.79 -10.39 9.21
C VAL A 17 2.37 -11.04 7.95
N ALA A 18 1.53 -11.83 7.26
CA ALA A 18 1.88 -12.42 5.97
C ALA A 18 2.13 -11.34 4.92
N GLY A 19 3.35 -11.29 4.38
CA GLY A 19 3.74 -10.25 3.45
C GLY A 19 3.23 -10.45 2.02
N GLY A 20 3.80 -9.71 1.08
CA GLY A 20 3.50 -9.86 -0.36
C GLY A 20 2.05 -9.49 -0.72
N GLY A 21 1.43 -8.59 0.05
CA GLY A 21 0.03 -8.21 -0.11
C GLY A 21 -0.99 -9.23 0.41
N THR A 22 -0.54 -10.36 0.96
CA THR A 22 -1.40 -11.45 1.46
C THR A 22 -2.24 -11.00 2.65
N ALA A 23 -1.66 -10.24 3.59
CA ALA A 23 -2.38 -9.69 4.73
C ALA A 23 -3.60 -8.85 4.32
N TYR A 24 -3.50 -8.07 3.24
CA TYR A 24 -4.64 -7.29 2.74
C TYR A 24 -5.75 -8.17 2.18
N VAL A 25 -5.40 -9.24 1.46
CA VAL A 25 -6.38 -10.23 0.98
C VAL A 25 -7.08 -10.91 2.15
N ASN A 26 -6.34 -11.28 3.20
CA ASN A 26 -6.92 -11.86 4.41
C ASN A 26 -7.83 -10.89 5.19
N ALA A 27 -7.69 -9.58 5.00
CA ALA A 27 -8.54 -8.57 5.60
C ALA A 27 -9.87 -8.32 4.84
N ILE A 28 -9.97 -8.70 3.55
CA ILE A 28 -11.16 -8.48 2.71
C ILE A 28 -12.46 -8.96 3.38
N PRO A 29 -12.54 -10.19 3.95
CA PRO A 29 -13.78 -10.68 4.54
C PRO A 29 -14.28 -9.84 5.72
N ALA A 30 -13.38 -9.16 6.45
CA ALA A 30 -13.78 -8.25 7.53
C ALA A 30 -14.40 -6.97 6.97
N VAL A 31 -13.86 -6.45 5.86
CA VAL A 31 -14.42 -5.28 5.16
C VAL A 31 -15.75 -5.62 4.50
N GLU A 32 -15.89 -6.81 3.90
CA GLU A 32 -17.16 -7.26 3.31
C GLU A 32 -18.29 -7.40 4.33
N LYS A 33 -17.97 -7.81 5.57
CA LYS A 33 -18.95 -7.79 6.66
C LYS A 33 -19.42 -6.38 6.98
N LEU A 34 -18.49 -5.41 7.04
CA LEU A 34 -18.84 -4.00 7.24
C LEU A 34 -19.69 -3.47 6.07
N VAL A 35 -19.36 -3.81 4.82
CA VAL A 35 -20.16 -3.45 3.63
C VAL A 35 -21.62 -3.92 3.73
N ALA A 36 -21.86 -5.06 4.38
CA ALA A 36 -23.21 -5.59 4.55
C ALA A 36 -24.06 -4.78 5.55
N GLU A 37 -23.41 -4.07 6.49
CA GLU A 37 -24.06 -3.25 7.52
C GLU A 37 -24.31 -1.81 7.06
N LEU A 38 -23.57 -1.34 6.05
CA LEU A 38 -23.63 0.03 5.55
C LEU A 38 -24.68 0.23 4.46
N THR A 39 -25.08 1.50 4.25
CA THR A 39 -26.03 1.90 3.20
C THR A 39 -25.57 3.15 2.46
N GLY A 40 -26.18 3.45 1.31
CA GLY A 40 -25.87 4.66 0.53
C GLY A 40 -24.40 4.79 0.15
N ASP A 41 -23.87 6.01 0.24
CA ASP A 41 -22.51 6.35 -0.18
C ASP A 41 -21.43 5.71 0.71
N GLU A 42 -21.71 5.51 2.01
CA GLU A 42 -20.79 4.83 2.92
C GLU A 42 -20.53 3.38 2.47
N LYS A 43 -21.58 2.69 2.00
CA LYS A 43 -21.46 1.34 1.44
C LYS A 43 -20.57 1.34 0.20
N THR A 44 -20.76 2.30 -0.69
CA THR A 44 -19.93 2.47 -1.90
C THR A 44 -18.46 2.68 -1.52
N GLY A 45 -18.18 3.53 -0.53
CA GLY A 45 -16.83 3.75 -0.01
C GLY A 45 -16.19 2.47 0.53
N ALA A 46 -16.91 1.71 1.36
CA ALA A 46 -16.41 0.45 1.89
C ALA A 46 -16.19 -0.62 0.79
N GLN A 47 -17.03 -0.65 -0.25
CA GLN A 47 -16.83 -1.52 -1.42
C GLN A 47 -15.57 -1.16 -2.21
N ILE A 48 -15.25 0.13 -2.32
CA ILE A 48 -13.99 0.59 -2.91
C ILE A 48 -12.81 0.06 -2.09
N ILE A 49 -12.86 0.16 -0.76
CA ILE A 49 -11.82 -0.36 0.13
C ILE A 49 -11.63 -1.88 -0.08
N ALA A 50 -12.71 -2.67 -0.08
CA ALA A 50 -12.62 -4.10 -0.34
C ALA A 50 -11.95 -4.42 -1.69
N LYS A 51 -12.25 -3.62 -2.73
CA LYS A 51 -11.66 -3.77 -4.07
C LYS A 51 -10.20 -3.35 -4.16
N VAL A 52 -9.71 -2.38 -3.39
CA VAL A 52 -8.30 -1.94 -3.48
C VAL A 52 -7.35 -2.87 -2.71
N LEU A 53 -7.84 -3.61 -1.70
CA LEU A 53 -7.01 -4.53 -0.92
C LEU A 53 -6.38 -5.65 -1.74
N GLN A 54 -6.94 -6.01 -2.90
CA GLN A 54 -6.36 -6.96 -3.85
C GLN A 54 -5.28 -6.35 -4.76
N ALA A 55 -5.15 -5.03 -4.84
CA ALA A 55 -4.22 -4.38 -5.76
C ALA A 55 -2.75 -4.70 -5.47
N PRO A 56 -2.27 -4.73 -4.20
CA PRO A 56 -0.87 -5.01 -3.92
C PRO A 56 -0.40 -6.39 -4.39
N VAL A 57 -1.19 -7.44 -4.13
CA VAL A 57 -0.82 -8.80 -4.55
C VAL A 57 -0.85 -8.95 -6.08
N ARG A 58 -1.81 -8.31 -6.74
CA ARG A 58 -1.91 -8.28 -8.21
C ARG A 58 -0.70 -7.60 -8.82
N GLN A 59 -0.33 -6.42 -8.31
CA GLN A 59 0.81 -5.68 -8.80
C GLN A 59 2.12 -6.45 -8.62
N ILE A 60 2.30 -7.15 -7.48
CA ILE A 60 3.48 -7.99 -7.24
C ILE A 60 3.56 -9.14 -8.25
N ALA A 61 2.44 -9.81 -8.52
CA ALA A 61 2.37 -10.89 -9.51
C ALA A 61 2.63 -10.40 -10.94
N GLU A 62 2.06 -9.26 -11.33
CA GLU A 62 2.27 -8.64 -12.64
C GLU A 62 3.74 -8.24 -12.83
N ASN A 63 4.39 -7.71 -11.79
CA ASN A 63 5.82 -7.40 -11.80
C ASN A 63 6.69 -8.67 -11.95
N ALA A 64 6.17 -9.83 -11.55
CA ALA A 64 6.80 -11.14 -11.75
C ALA A 64 6.42 -11.79 -13.10
N GLY A 65 5.64 -11.11 -13.96
CA GLY A 65 5.25 -11.62 -15.27
C GLY A 65 4.07 -12.61 -15.26
N VAL A 66 3.33 -12.71 -14.15
CA VAL A 66 2.20 -13.61 -13.98
C VAL A 66 0.90 -12.81 -13.84
N ASP A 67 -0.23 -13.38 -14.29
CA ASP A 67 -1.54 -12.73 -14.18
C ASP A 67 -1.94 -12.55 -12.70
N GLY A 68 -2.02 -11.30 -12.26
CA GLY A 68 -2.36 -10.96 -10.88
C GLY A 68 -3.77 -11.35 -10.47
N SER A 69 -4.74 -11.40 -11.40
CA SER A 69 -6.10 -11.83 -11.09
C SER A 69 -6.14 -13.31 -10.74
N VAL A 70 -5.41 -14.14 -11.49
CA VAL A 70 -5.30 -15.59 -11.20
C VAL A 70 -4.62 -15.83 -9.86
N VAL A 71 -3.56 -15.09 -9.55
CA VAL A 71 -2.85 -15.19 -8.27
C VAL A 71 -3.77 -14.80 -7.10
N PHE A 72 -4.46 -13.67 -7.22
CA PHE A 72 -5.42 -13.21 -6.22
C PHE A 72 -6.53 -14.23 -5.98
N GLU A 73 -7.17 -14.72 -7.05
CA GLU A 73 -8.26 -15.70 -6.95
C GLU A 73 -7.80 -16.99 -6.27
N LYS A 74 -6.59 -17.46 -6.58
CA LYS A 74 -6.03 -18.66 -5.95
C LYS A 74 -5.72 -18.48 -4.46
N ILE A 75 -5.27 -17.29 -4.06
CA ILE A 75 -5.08 -16.96 -2.63
C ILE A 75 -6.43 -16.90 -1.93
N GLN A 76 -7.39 -16.16 -2.48
CA GLN A 76 -8.71 -15.99 -1.88
C GLN A 76 -9.47 -17.32 -1.75
N SER A 77 -9.48 -18.13 -2.81
CA SER A 77 -10.17 -19.43 -2.83
C SER A 77 -9.55 -20.47 -1.90
N SER A 78 -8.30 -20.29 -1.47
CA SER A 78 -7.65 -21.19 -0.51
C SER A 78 -8.34 -21.19 0.86
N GLY A 79 -8.99 -20.09 1.24
CA GLY A 79 -9.59 -19.90 2.56
C GLY A 79 -8.60 -19.91 3.73
N LYS A 80 -7.29 -19.92 3.47
CA LYS A 80 -6.24 -20.03 4.49
C LYS A 80 -5.65 -18.67 4.81
N VAL A 81 -5.53 -18.37 6.10
CA VAL A 81 -4.84 -17.16 6.57
C VAL A 81 -3.34 -17.33 6.37
N GLY A 82 -2.71 -16.34 5.74
CA GLY A 82 -1.26 -16.34 5.49
C GLY A 82 -0.80 -17.22 4.33
N TYR A 83 -1.71 -17.84 3.57
CA TYR A 83 -1.39 -18.49 2.30
C TYR A 83 -1.26 -17.43 1.20
N GLY A 84 -0.13 -17.35 0.53
CA GLY A 84 0.18 -16.30 -0.44
C GLY A 84 1.00 -16.80 -1.63
N TYR A 85 1.48 -15.86 -2.44
CA TYR A 85 2.29 -16.14 -3.61
C TYR A 85 3.70 -15.60 -3.41
N ASN A 86 4.68 -16.50 -3.48
CA ASN A 86 6.09 -16.14 -3.48
C ASN A 86 6.51 -15.78 -4.91
N ALA A 87 6.58 -14.48 -5.20
CA ALA A 87 6.97 -13.98 -6.52
C ALA A 87 8.42 -14.30 -6.92
N TYR A 88 9.29 -14.68 -5.98
CA TYR A 88 10.67 -15.05 -6.28
C TYR A 88 10.79 -16.49 -6.79
N THR A 89 9.98 -17.41 -6.26
CA THR A 89 9.97 -18.83 -6.67
C THR A 89 8.79 -19.21 -7.54
N GLU A 90 7.83 -18.30 -7.72
CA GLU A 90 6.55 -18.52 -8.42
C GLU A 90 5.67 -19.60 -7.80
N GLU A 91 5.82 -19.84 -6.49
CA GLU A 91 5.08 -20.87 -5.75
C GLU A 91 4.09 -20.27 -4.75
N PHE A 92 3.02 -21.02 -4.48
CA PHE A 92 2.07 -20.65 -3.44
C PHE A 92 2.44 -21.32 -2.13
N VAL A 93 2.66 -20.53 -1.09
CA VAL A 93 3.26 -20.96 0.17
C VAL A 93 2.57 -20.33 1.37
N ASP A 94 2.77 -20.89 2.56
CA ASP A 94 2.51 -20.16 3.79
C ASP A 94 3.61 -19.11 3.98
N MET A 95 3.21 -17.84 3.94
CA MET A 95 4.12 -16.70 3.80
C MET A 95 5.06 -16.55 5.01
N ILE A 96 4.52 -16.71 6.22
CA ILE A 96 5.31 -16.56 7.46
C ILE A 96 6.38 -17.66 7.58
N PRO A 97 6.06 -18.97 7.46
CA PRO A 97 7.07 -20.03 7.42
C PRO A 97 8.09 -19.87 6.29
N ALA A 98 7.68 -19.33 5.13
CA ALA A 98 8.57 -19.03 4.02
C ALA A 98 9.48 -17.80 4.24
N GLY A 99 9.32 -17.10 5.37
CA GLY A 99 10.10 -15.90 5.71
C GLY A 99 9.62 -14.63 5.00
N ILE A 100 8.48 -14.67 4.32
CA ILE A 100 7.89 -13.53 3.61
C ILE A 100 6.91 -12.84 4.57
N VAL A 101 7.46 -11.92 5.36
CA VAL A 101 6.75 -11.26 6.44
C VAL A 101 6.86 -9.75 6.31
N ASP A 102 5.77 -9.05 6.63
CA ASP A 102 5.74 -7.60 6.73
C ASP A 102 5.44 -7.22 8.20
N PRO A 103 6.10 -6.18 8.76
CA PRO A 103 5.68 -5.64 10.05
C PRO A 103 4.22 -5.16 10.00
N THR A 104 3.42 -5.49 11.02
CA THR A 104 1.99 -5.11 11.08
C THR A 104 1.82 -3.61 10.90
N LYS A 105 2.66 -2.81 11.57
CA LYS A 105 2.68 -1.35 11.50
C LYS A 105 2.83 -0.83 10.08
N VAL A 106 3.71 -1.44 9.27
CA VAL A 106 3.96 -1.03 7.89
C VAL A 106 2.70 -1.27 7.05
N THR A 107 2.11 -2.46 7.16
CA THR A 107 0.90 -2.82 6.42
C THR A 107 -0.28 -1.93 6.80
N ARG A 108 -0.50 -1.71 8.10
CA ARG A 108 -1.59 -0.86 8.61
C ARG A 108 -1.40 0.61 8.19
N SER A 109 -0.23 1.18 8.45
CA SER A 109 0.03 2.59 8.17
C SER A 109 0.03 2.89 6.67
N ALA A 110 0.48 1.97 5.82
CA ALA A 110 0.39 2.13 4.37
C ALA A 110 -1.06 2.27 3.90
N LEU A 111 -1.98 1.44 4.41
CA LEU A 111 -3.41 1.53 4.09
C LEU A 111 -4.04 2.83 4.63
N GLU A 112 -3.77 3.17 5.89
CA GLU A 112 -4.30 4.39 6.52
C GLU A 112 -3.85 5.66 5.78
N ASN A 113 -2.56 5.74 5.44
CA ASN A 113 -2.00 6.88 4.71
C ASN A 113 -2.56 6.95 3.29
N ALA A 114 -2.70 5.82 2.58
CA ALA A 114 -3.30 5.79 1.25
C ALA A 114 -4.76 6.24 1.28
N ALA A 115 -5.54 5.78 2.27
CA ALA A 115 -6.92 6.21 2.46
C ALA A 115 -7.02 7.71 2.77
N SER A 116 -6.13 8.22 3.62
CA SER A 116 -6.06 9.65 3.96
C SER A 116 -5.81 10.53 2.74
N ILE A 117 -4.82 10.19 1.91
CA ILE A 117 -4.54 10.91 0.66
C ILE A 117 -5.70 10.76 -0.33
N GLY A 118 -6.27 9.56 -0.47
CA GLY A 118 -7.43 9.33 -1.33
C GLY A 118 -8.62 10.22 -0.96
N ALA A 119 -8.94 10.30 0.34
CA ALA A 119 -10.00 11.17 0.84
C ALA A 119 -9.70 12.67 0.61
N CYS A 120 -8.44 13.08 0.82
CA CYS A 120 -8.00 14.45 0.56
C CYS A 120 -8.18 14.83 -0.91
N VAL A 121 -7.74 13.98 -1.84
CA VAL A 121 -7.86 14.23 -3.29
C VAL A 121 -9.33 14.24 -3.73
N LEU A 122 -10.15 13.29 -3.26
CA LEU A 122 -11.56 13.20 -3.64
C LEU A 122 -12.41 14.38 -3.16
N THR A 123 -12.01 15.06 -2.08
CA THR A 123 -12.71 16.23 -1.54
C THR A 123 -12.09 17.56 -1.99
N THR A 124 -11.05 17.52 -2.83
CA THR A 124 -10.41 18.72 -3.38
C THR A 124 -11.17 19.22 -4.61
N GLU A 125 -11.93 20.30 -4.43
CA GLU A 125 -12.72 20.93 -5.50
C GLU A 125 -11.89 21.84 -6.44
N SER A 126 -10.75 22.34 -5.98
CA SER A 126 -9.92 23.31 -6.70
C SER A 126 -8.45 23.18 -6.34
N LEU A 127 -7.59 23.31 -7.36
CA LEU A 127 -6.15 23.39 -7.22
C LEU A 127 -5.67 24.72 -7.80
N VAL A 128 -4.98 25.52 -6.98
CA VAL A 128 -4.32 26.75 -7.42
C VAL A 128 -2.83 26.46 -7.49
N VAL A 129 -2.24 26.73 -8.65
CA VAL A 129 -0.81 26.58 -8.89
C VAL A 129 -0.24 27.89 -9.41
N ASP A 130 0.98 28.21 -9.00
CA ASP A 130 1.71 29.32 -9.58
C ASP A 130 2.01 29.03 -11.05
N LYS A 131 1.91 30.06 -11.88
CA LYS A 131 2.30 29.94 -13.28
C LYS A 131 3.82 29.70 -13.34
N PRO A 132 4.30 28.72 -14.12
CA PRO A 132 5.73 28.55 -14.32
C PRO A 132 6.35 29.87 -14.79
N ASP A 133 7.31 30.38 -14.01
CA ASP A 133 8.10 31.56 -14.35
C ASP A 133 9.57 31.15 -14.33
N PRO A 134 10.09 30.64 -15.46
CA PRO A 134 11.46 30.14 -15.53
C PRO A 134 12.50 31.21 -15.14
N ALA A 135 12.19 32.50 -15.30
CA ALA A 135 13.09 33.57 -14.92
C ALA A 135 13.10 33.79 -13.41
N ALA A 136 11.93 33.79 -12.76
CA ALA A 136 11.83 33.85 -11.30
C ALA A 136 12.41 32.59 -10.64
N ASP A 137 12.15 31.40 -11.20
CA ASP A 137 12.67 30.12 -10.71
C ASP A 137 14.20 30.06 -10.87
N ALA A 138 14.74 30.50 -12.01
CA ALA A 138 16.19 30.60 -12.20
C ALA A 138 16.82 31.62 -11.23
N ALA A 139 16.16 32.75 -10.98
CA ALA A 139 16.63 33.75 -10.02
C ALA A 139 16.59 33.23 -8.57
N ALA A 140 15.52 32.52 -8.18
CA ALA A 140 15.39 31.90 -6.86
C ALA A 140 16.43 30.79 -6.65
N ASN A 141 16.65 29.94 -7.66
CA ASN A 141 17.68 28.90 -7.61
C ASN A 141 19.10 29.48 -7.56
N ALA A 142 19.38 30.56 -8.30
CA ALA A 142 20.66 31.26 -8.25
C ALA A 142 20.89 31.93 -6.88
N ALA A 143 19.84 32.53 -6.29
CA ALA A 143 19.90 33.12 -4.96
C ALA A 143 20.11 32.06 -3.86
N ALA A 144 19.45 30.90 -3.96
CA ALA A 144 19.67 29.77 -3.05
C ALA A 144 21.09 29.20 -3.16
N ALA A 145 21.63 29.08 -4.38
CA ALA A 145 23.02 28.63 -4.60
C ALA A 145 24.05 29.64 -4.06
N ALA A 146 23.78 30.94 -4.16
CA ALA A 146 24.65 31.98 -3.60
C ALA A 146 24.64 32.03 -2.06
N GLN A 147 23.52 31.65 -1.41
CA GLN A 147 23.45 31.51 0.05
C GLN A 147 24.09 30.21 0.55
N GLY A 148 24.07 29.14 -0.25
CA GLY A 148 24.71 27.86 0.07
C GLY A 148 26.23 27.83 -0.07
N GLY A 149 26.84 28.87 -0.66
CA GLY A 149 28.29 29.00 -0.83
C GLY A 149 29.01 29.77 0.27
N MET A 150 28.33 30.07 1.39
CA MET A 150 28.90 30.84 2.52
C MET A 150 29.25 29.99 3.75
N TYR A 151 29.46 28.68 3.55
CA TYR A 151 30.08 27.77 4.52
C TYR A 151 31.07 26.83 3.82
#